data_AF-F5YHB7-F1
#
_entry.id   AF-F5YHB7-F1
#
_cell.length_a   1.000
_cell.length_b   1.000
_cell.length_c   1.000
_cell.angle_alpha   90.00
_cell.angle_beta   90.00
_cell.angle_gamma   90.00
#
_symmetry.space_group_name_H-M   'P 1'
#
loop_
_entity.id
_entity.type
_entity.pdbx_description
1 polymer ?
#
loop_
_entity_poly.entity_id
_entity_poly.type
_entity_poly.pdbx_seq_one_letter_code
_entity_poly.pdbx_strand_id
1 'polypeptide(L)'
;MGFKGLIKGLVIAVLALVVVLGLGTGMFFLRSPVLMVIGDEFTGLYGLKRTRVAQIESSLKLFRRVKIVRIVDGSAPDMVAFAVEAAASKPYAALFAYSYYQGAGRYAEQFPEVPVGVLGGIKRPDTASERLVFVETDREGDFYRAGLCAARIALSEQPEGGGNSGSGGRILFITGDLITRAHRESFSRGLKDQGYDEMPRFADAGGNFTGLSGISCAVMTAPAEFYLDKDLTIPVILFSWLDPAATAREVKVIFDDSPWALGVETVKMLVRGETVPLPSKILALKDRFANTRVWRDIKKTALAKDIH
;
A
#
# COMPACT_ATOMS: atom_id res chain seq x y z
N MET A 1 47.65 -26.28 24.63
CA MET A 1 46.45 -26.65 23.85
C MET A 1 46.53 -25.98 22.49
N GLY A 2 46.75 -26.79 21.45
CA GLY A 2 47.38 -26.34 20.21
C GLY A 2 46.42 -25.72 19.20
N PHE A 3 46.94 -24.72 18.47
CA PHE A 3 46.38 -24.04 17.30
C PHE A 3 45.59 -24.96 16.34
N LYS A 4 46.01 -26.24 16.19
CA LYS A 4 45.31 -27.27 15.39
C LYS A 4 43.90 -27.64 15.89
N GLY A 5 43.65 -27.61 17.20
CA GLY A 5 42.32 -27.88 17.76
C GLY A 5 41.32 -26.75 17.49
N LEU A 6 41.82 -25.51 17.49
CA LEU A 6 41.04 -24.30 17.21
C LEU A 6 40.61 -24.24 15.73
N ILE A 7 41.51 -24.60 14.81
CA ILE A 7 41.22 -24.69 13.37
C ILE A 7 40.18 -25.78 13.08
N LYS A 8 40.27 -26.96 13.71
CA LYS A 8 39.28 -28.02 13.52
C LYS A 8 37.88 -27.62 14.02
N GLY A 9 37.81 -26.97 15.19
CA GLY A 9 36.54 -26.43 15.71
C GLY A 9 35.92 -25.39 14.78
N LEU A 10 36.75 -24.49 14.21
CA LEU A 10 36.30 -23.48 13.25
C LEU A 10 35.74 -24.12 11.96
N VAL A 11 36.44 -25.10 11.39
CA VAL A 11 36.01 -25.77 10.14
C VAL A 11 34.69 -26.51 10.36
N ILE A 12 34.51 -27.20 11.49
CA ILE A 12 33.26 -27.89 11.82
C ILE A 12 32.11 -26.89 11.98
N ALA A 13 32.35 -25.76 12.67
CA ALA A 13 31.34 -24.72 12.84
C ALA A 13 30.91 -24.10 11.50
N VAL A 14 31.87 -23.83 10.59
CA VAL A 14 31.58 -23.30 9.25
C VAL A 14 30.79 -24.32 8.43
N LEU A 15 31.17 -25.60 8.44
CA LEU A 15 30.44 -26.65 7.72
C LEU A 15 29.00 -26.82 8.26
N ALA A 16 28.82 -26.81 9.58
CA ALA A 16 27.50 -26.87 10.19
C ALA A 16 26.63 -25.67 9.78
N LEU A 17 27.20 -24.47 9.76
CA LEU A 17 26.51 -23.26 9.30
C LEU A 17 26.10 -23.38 7.82
N VAL A 18 26.99 -23.85 6.94
CA VAL A 18 26.70 -24.06 5.51
C VAL A 18 25.57 -25.07 5.31
N VAL A 19 25.56 -26.18 6.06
CA VAL A 19 24.50 -27.19 5.99
C VAL A 19 23.17 -26.61 6.47
N VAL A 20 23.15 -25.87 7.59
CA VAL A 20 21.93 -25.23 8.10
C VAL A 20 21.38 -24.19 7.11
N LEU A 21 22.25 -23.37 6.51
CA LEU A 21 21.87 -22.39 5.50
C LEU A 21 21.36 -23.06 4.21
N GLY A 22 22.00 -24.15 3.78
CA GLY A 22 21.58 -24.94 2.62
C GLY A 22 20.20 -25.59 2.82
N LEU A 23 19.99 -26.24 3.97
CA LEU A 23 18.72 -26.85 4.33
C LEU A 23 17.60 -25.80 4.49
N GLY A 24 17.91 -24.67 5.14
CA GLY A 24 16.96 -23.56 5.29
C GLY A 24 16.51 -22.99 3.94
N THR A 25 17.45 -22.81 3.01
CA THR A 25 17.18 -22.34 1.66
C THR A 25 16.38 -23.38 0.86
N GLY A 26 16.77 -24.65 0.91
CA GLY A 26 16.03 -25.74 0.27
C GLY A 26 14.59 -25.86 0.75
N MET A 27 14.37 -25.81 2.07
CA MET A 27 13.03 -25.82 2.66
C MET A 27 12.18 -24.62 2.21
N PHE A 28 12.79 -23.44 2.06
CA PHE A 28 12.08 -22.25 1.58
C PHE A 28 11.56 -22.43 0.15
N PHE A 29 12.36 -23.03 -0.74
CA PHE A 29 11.96 -23.28 -2.14
C PHE A 29 10.98 -24.44 -2.31
N LEU A 30 10.96 -25.40 -1.37
CA LEU A 30 10.02 -26.52 -1.37
C LEU A 30 8.62 -26.14 -0.89
N ARG A 31 8.45 -25.01 -0.20
CA ARG A 31 7.13 -24.55 0.23
C ARG A 31 6.31 -24.04 -0.95
N SER A 32 5.02 -24.41 -0.97
CA SER A 32 4.05 -23.88 -1.93
C SER A 32 4.10 -22.35 -1.97
N PRO A 33 4.19 -21.75 -3.17
CA PRO A 33 4.33 -20.31 -3.33
C PRO A 33 3.02 -19.59 -3.03
N VAL A 34 3.11 -18.28 -2.80
CA VAL A 34 1.95 -17.39 -2.91
C VAL A 34 1.92 -16.82 -4.32
N LEU A 35 0.77 -16.89 -4.98
CA LEU A 35 0.57 -16.27 -6.29
C LEU A 35 -0.03 -14.88 -6.12
N MET A 36 0.52 -13.91 -6.83
CA MET A 36 -0.01 -12.55 -6.89
C MET A 36 -0.30 -12.22 -8.36
N VAL A 37 -1.58 -12.05 -8.67
CA VAL A 37 -2.12 -11.82 -10.00
C VAL A 37 -2.31 -10.31 -10.19
N ILE A 38 -1.51 -9.75 -11.08
CA ILE A 38 -1.46 -8.30 -11.34
C ILE A 38 -1.37 -8.04 -12.84
N GLY A 39 -1.84 -6.85 -13.24
CA GLY A 39 -1.77 -6.38 -14.61
C GLY A 39 -0.38 -5.92 -15.02
N ASP A 40 -0.14 -5.91 -16.34
CA ASP A 40 1.07 -5.36 -16.92
C ASP A 40 1.16 -3.83 -16.71
N GLU A 41 0.03 -3.12 -16.84
CA GLU A 41 -0.04 -1.67 -16.59
C GLU A 41 0.40 -1.32 -15.16
N PHE A 42 -0.14 -2.05 -14.18
CA PHE A 42 0.26 -1.90 -12.78
C PHE A 42 1.77 -2.11 -12.59
N THR A 43 2.33 -3.13 -13.22
CA THR A 43 3.77 -3.43 -13.11
C THR A 43 4.63 -2.31 -13.73
N GLY A 44 4.17 -1.71 -14.82
CA GLY A 44 4.83 -0.56 -15.45
C GLY A 44 4.84 0.67 -14.53
N LEU A 45 3.67 1.05 -14.02
CA LEU A 45 3.46 2.26 -13.23
C LEU A 45 3.97 2.15 -11.77
N TYR A 46 3.98 0.96 -11.18
CA TYR A 46 4.57 0.71 -9.84
C TYR A 46 6.10 0.70 -9.85
N GLY A 47 6.70 0.41 -11.01
CA GLY A 47 8.14 0.39 -11.22
C GLY A 47 8.79 -0.98 -10.93
N LEU A 48 9.51 -1.53 -11.92
CA LEU A 48 10.13 -2.86 -11.85
C LEU A 48 11.07 -3.06 -10.66
N LYS A 49 11.86 -2.04 -10.31
CA LYS A 49 12.79 -2.11 -9.17
C LYS A 49 12.02 -2.26 -7.86
N ARG A 50 10.96 -1.47 -7.67
CA ARG A 50 10.11 -1.52 -6.49
C ARG A 50 9.34 -2.83 -6.40
N THR A 51 8.82 -3.34 -7.52
CA THR A 51 8.19 -4.67 -7.60
C THR A 51 9.14 -5.78 -7.13
N ARG A 52 10.40 -5.78 -7.58
CA ARG A 52 11.39 -6.79 -7.15
C ARG A 52 11.67 -6.72 -5.66
N VAL A 53 11.86 -5.51 -5.11
CA VAL A 53 12.10 -5.32 -3.67
C VAL A 53 10.88 -5.78 -2.87
N ALA A 54 9.68 -5.35 -3.25
CA ALA A 54 8.43 -5.75 -2.60
C ALA A 54 8.20 -7.27 -2.65
N GLN A 55 8.51 -7.92 -3.77
CA GLN A 55 8.43 -9.36 -3.92
C GLN A 55 9.36 -10.08 -2.93
N ILE A 56 10.61 -9.62 -2.79
CA ILE A 56 11.58 -10.19 -1.84
C ILE A 56 11.10 -9.97 -0.40
N GLU A 57 10.73 -8.75 -0.03
CA GLU A 57 10.26 -8.42 1.31
C GLU A 57 9.03 -9.25 1.71
N SER A 58 8.04 -9.35 0.82
CA SER A 58 6.84 -10.15 1.04
C SER A 58 7.17 -11.63 1.15
N SER A 59 8.09 -12.13 0.33
CA SER A 59 8.51 -13.52 0.40
C SER A 59 9.19 -13.87 1.72
N LEU A 60 10.03 -12.95 2.23
CA LEU A 60 10.67 -13.10 3.54
C LEU A 60 9.64 -13.06 4.68
N LYS A 61 8.69 -12.10 4.66
CA LYS A 61 7.65 -11.96 5.68
C LYS A 61 6.68 -13.14 5.73
N LEU A 62 6.39 -13.74 4.58
CA LEU A 62 5.52 -14.92 4.46
C LEU A 62 6.28 -16.23 4.65
N PHE A 63 7.62 -16.17 4.69
CA PHE A 63 8.50 -17.33 4.68
C PHE A 63 8.21 -18.33 3.55
N ARG A 64 7.80 -17.79 2.39
CA ARG A 64 7.39 -18.49 1.17
C ARG A 64 7.74 -17.65 -0.05
N ARG A 65 8.04 -18.28 -1.18
CA ARG A 65 8.24 -17.55 -2.44
C ARG A 65 6.93 -16.91 -2.89
N VAL A 66 6.94 -15.60 -3.14
CA VAL A 66 5.87 -14.92 -3.88
C VAL A 66 6.19 -15.00 -5.37
N LYS A 67 5.26 -15.51 -6.18
CA LYS A 67 5.34 -15.52 -7.65
C LYS A 67 4.31 -14.55 -8.21
N ILE A 68 4.75 -13.76 -9.19
CA ILE A 68 3.87 -12.85 -9.93
C ILE A 68 3.29 -13.61 -11.12
N VAL A 69 1.97 -13.58 -11.26
CA VAL A 69 1.27 -14.00 -12.47
C VAL A 69 0.83 -12.73 -13.17
N ARG A 70 1.47 -12.43 -14.31
CA ARG A 70 1.15 -11.23 -15.09
C ARG A 70 0.01 -11.54 -16.04
N ILE A 71 -0.99 -10.67 -16.04
CA ILE A 71 -2.17 -10.78 -16.88
C ILE A 71 -2.22 -9.56 -17.79
N VAL A 72 -2.46 -9.79 -19.08
CA VAL A 72 -2.72 -8.71 -20.03
C VAL A 72 -4.11 -8.15 -19.74
N ASP A 73 -4.24 -6.82 -19.68
CA ASP A 73 -5.51 -6.19 -19.37
C ASP A 73 -6.59 -6.56 -20.39
N GLY A 74 -7.81 -6.77 -19.89
CA GLY A 74 -8.94 -7.27 -20.69
C GLY A 74 -8.95 -8.78 -20.94
N SER A 75 -8.02 -9.55 -20.36
CA SER A 75 -8.03 -11.01 -20.45
C SER A 75 -9.34 -11.61 -19.94
N ALA A 76 -9.86 -12.61 -20.65
CA ALA A 76 -11.08 -13.33 -20.25
C ALA A 76 -10.87 -14.08 -18.91
N PRO A 77 -11.92 -14.23 -18.06
CA PRO A 77 -11.81 -14.88 -16.75
C PRO A 77 -11.16 -16.27 -16.77
N ASP A 78 -11.49 -17.09 -17.77
CA ASP A 78 -10.97 -18.46 -17.88
C ASP A 78 -9.48 -18.47 -18.23
N MET A 79 -9.01 -17.50 -19.03
CA MET A 79 -7.59 -17.32 -19.34
C MET A 79 -6.79 -16.90 -18.10
N VAL A 80 -7.39 -16.06 -17.25
CA VAL A 80 -6.78 -15.68 -15.97
C VAL A 80 -6.65 -16.91 -15.07
N ALA A 81 -7.71 -17.69 -14.88
CA ALA A 81 -7.68 -18.90 -14.05
C ALA A 81 -6.64 -19.91 -14.56
N PHE A 82 -6.60 -20.14 -15.87
CA PHE A 82 -5.61 -21.01 -16.52
C PHE A 82 -4.16 -20.53 -16.29
N ALA A 83 -3.90 -19.22 -16.42
CA ALA A 83 -2.57 -18.67 -16.18
C ALA A 83 -2.09 -18.85 -14.73
N VAL A 84 -3.02 -18.76 -13.77
CA VAL A 84 -2.74 -18.98 -12.35
C VAL A 84 -2.43 -20.44 -12.07
N GLU A 85 -3.25 -21.36 -12.61
CA GLU A 85 -3.01 -22.81 -12.54
C GLU A 85 -1.63 -23.18 -13.11
N ALA A 86 -1.31 -22.68 -14.30
CA ALA A 86 -0.03 -22.93 -14.97
C ALA A 86 1.17 -22.43 -14.15
N ALA A 87 1.01 -21.37 -13.35
CA ALA A 87 2.07 -20.83 -12.50
C ALA A 87 2.35 -21.69 -11.25
N ALA A 88 1.30 -22.28 -10.67
CA ALA A 88 1.36 -23.35 -9.68
C ALA A 88 -0.03 -23.98 -9.49
N SER A 89 -0.10 -25.32 -9.55
CA SER A 89 -1.35 -26.06 -9.37
C SER A 89 -1.85 -26.10 -7.92
N LYS A 90 -0.96 -25.98 -6.92
CA LYS A 90 -1.31 -25.97 -5.48
C LYS A 90 -0.53 -24.91 -4.71
N PRO A 91 -0.80 -23.61 -4.96
CA PRO A 91 -0.17 -22.54 -4.21
C PRO A 91 -0.69 -22.51 -2.78
N TYR A 92 0.05 -21.83 -1.90
CA TYR A 92 -0.35 -21.62 -0.51
C TYR A 92 -1.55 -20.67 -0.39
N ALA A 93 -1.59 -19.68 -1.27
CA ALA A 93 -2.71 -18.75 -1.44
C ALA A 93 -2.56 -18.08 -2.82
N ALA A 94 -3.67 -17.60 -3.38
CA ALA A 94 -3.70 -16.81 -4.60
C ALA A 94 -4.39 -15.46 -4.34
N LEU A 95 -3.72 -14.37 -4.71
CA LEU A 95 -4.20 -13.00 -4.55
C LEU A 95 -4.47 -12.39 -5.91
N PHE A 96 -5.66 -11.84 -6.10
CA PHE A 96 -6.07 -11.20 -7.35
C PHE A 96 -6.32 -9.72 -7.11
N ALA A 97 -5.83 -8.86 -7.99
CA ALA A 97 -6.35 -7.50 -8.08
C ALA A 97 -7.85 -7.53 -8.39
N TYR A 98 -8.61 -6.54 -7.89
CA TYR A 98 -10.06 -6.50 -8.07
C TYR A 98 -10.49 -6.58 -9.55
N SER A 99 -9.74 -5.99 -10.49
CA SER A 99 -10.03 -6.09 -11.93
C SER A 99 -10.14 -7.53 -12.45
N TYR A 100 -9.53 -8.50 -11.77
CA TYR A 100 -9.55 -9.91 -12.14
C TYR A 100 -10.41 -10.79 -11.21
N TYR A 101 -11.34 -10.19 -10.45
CA TYR A 101 -12.18 -10.93 -9.48
C TYR A 101 -12.98 -12.09 -10.12
N GLN A 102 -13.41 -11.93 -11.38
CA GLN A 102 -14.13 -12.98 -12.11
C GLN A 102 -13.23 -14.20 -12.38
N GLY A 103 -11.97 -13.96 -12.77
CA GLY A 103 -10.96 -15.01 -12.92
C GLY A 103 -10.61 -15.67 -11.59
N ALA A 104 -10.59 -14.89 -10.50
CA ALA A 104 -10.45 -15.42 -9.14
C ALA A 104 -11.57 -16.39 -8.79
N GLY A 105 -12.82 -16.05 -9.13
CA GLY A 105 -13.99 -16.91 -8.94
C GLY A 105 -13.87 -18.25 -9.67
N ARG A 106 -13.52 -18.20 -10.96
CA ARG A 106 -13.26 -19.42 -11.77
C ARG A 106 -12.17 -20.29 -11.17
N TYR A 107 -11.07 -19.68 -10.73
CA TYR A 107 -9.96 -20.40 -10.10
C TYR A 107 -10.39 -21.06 -8.76
N ALA A 108 -11.14 -20.34 -7.91
CA ALA A 108 -11.63 -20.86 -6.63
C ALA A 108 -12.68 -21.98 -6.76
N GLU A 109 -13.41 -22.02 -7.88
CA GLU A 109 -14.30 -23.14 -8.21
C GLU A 109 -13.51 -24.41 -8.52
N GLN A 110 -12.43 -24.27 -9.31
CA GLN A 110 -11.57 -25.38 -9.75
C GLN A 110 -10.63 -25.89 -8.64
N PHE A 111 -10.16 -25.00 -7.76
CA PHE A 111 -9.21 -25.31 -6.68
C PHE A 111 -9.79 -24.94 -5.30
N PRO A 112 -10.81 -25.67 -4.82
CA PRO A 112 -11.52 -25.36 -3.58
C PRO A 112 -10.65 -25.31 -2.32
N GLU A 113 -9.52 -26.02 -2.31
CA GLU A 113 -8.62 -26.10 -1.18
C GLU A 113 -7.66 -24.91 -1.06
N VAL A 114 -7.57 -24.09 -2.10
CA VAL A 114 -6.64 -22.95 -2.16
C VAL A 114 -7.34 -21.69 -1.63
N PRO A 115 -6.79 -21.01 -0.61
CA PRO A 115 -7.32 -19.72 -0.18
C PRO A 115 -7.15 -18.66 -1.28
N VAL A 116 -8.25 -18.02 -1.67
CA VAL A 116 -8.28 -16.99 -2.72
C VAL A 116 -8.74 -15.64 -2.17
N GLY A 117 -7.89 -14.63 -2.30
CA GLY A 117 -8.19 -13.25 -1.90
C GLY A 117 -8.29 -12.30 -3.09
N VAL A 118 -9.23 -11.36 -3.02
CA VAL A 118 -9.39 -10.28 -4.00
C VAL A 118 -9.06 -8.95 -3.32
N LEU A 119 -8.10 -8.20 -3.85
CA LEU A 119 -7.56 -6.97 -3.27
C LEU A 119 -8.17 -5.72 -3.90
N GLY A 120 -8.55 -4.74 -3.08
CA GLY A 120 -8.84 -3.38 -3.52
C GLY A 120 -10.25 -3.16 -4.09
N GLY A 121 -11.24 -3.98 -3.69
CA GLY A 121 -12.61 -3.81 -4.14
C GLY A 121 -13.66 -4.15 -3.10
N ILE A 122 -14.81 -3.49 -3.24
CA ILE A 122 -15.99 -3.71 -2.41
C ILE A 122 -16.70 -4.96 -2.93
N LYS A 123 -17.02 -5.90 -2.04
CA LYS A 123 -17.79 -7.10 -2.39
C LYS A 123 -19.15 -6.66 -2.94
N ARG A 124 -19.44 -6.96 -4.21
CA ARG A 124 -20.78 -6.69 -4.76
C ARG A 124 -21.73 -7.83 -4.38
N PRO A 125 -22.99 -7.54 -4.01
CA PRO A 125 -23.95 -8.56 -3.55
C PRO A 125 -24.18 -9.71 -4.54
N ASP A 126 -24.02 -9.44 -5.83
CA ASP A 126 -24.24 -10.34 -6.97
C ASP A 126 -23.01 -11.15 -7.39
N THR A 127 -21.84 -10.91 -6.76
CA THR A 127 -20.55 -11.51 -7.17
C THR A 127 -20.06 -12.67 -6.31
N ALA A 128 -20.86 -13.11 -5.33
CA ALA A 128 -20.39 -13.94 -4.23
C ALA A 128 -20.35 -15.44 -4.58
N SER A 129 -19.21 -15.90 -5.10
CA SER A 129 -18.72 -17.21 -4.65
C SER A 129 -18.35 -17.07 -3.18
N GLU A 130 -18.96 -17.86 -2.29
CA GLU A 130 -18.65 -17.87 -0.84
C GLU A 130 -17.17 -18.16 -0.54
N ARG A 131 -16.43 -18.62 -1.56
CA ARG A 131 -15.01 -19.00 -1.47
C ARG A 131 -14.05 -17.82 -1.68
N LEU A 132 -14.54 -16.69 -2.17
CA LEU A 132 -13.71 -15.49 -2.36
C LEU A 132 -13.75 -14.60 -1.13
N VAL A 133 -12.57 -14.25 -0.61
CA VAL A 133 -12.43 -13.22 0.41
C VAL A 133 -12.04 -11.92 -0.25
N PHE A 134 -12.94 -10.94 -0.20
CA PHE A 134 -12.67 -9.58 -0.63
C PHE A 134 -11.98 -8.84 0.52
N VAL A 135 -10.80 -8.28 0.24
CA VAL A 135 -10.06 -7.46 1.18
C VAL A 135 -10.23 -6.01 0.81
N GLU A 136 -10.96 -5.33 1.69
CA GLU A 136 -11.21 -3.90 1.59
C GLU A 136 -10.06 -3.12 2.23
N THR A 137 -9.74 -1.98 1.62
CA THR A 137 -8.85 -1.01 2.24
C THR A 137 -9.63 -0.23 3.30
N ASP A 138 -9.04 -0.01 4.48
CA ASP A 138 -9.61 0.82 5.55
C ASP A 138 -9.60 2.30 5.15
N ARG A 139 -10.56 2.69 4.31
CA ARG A 139 -10.64 4.05 3.75
C ARG A 139 -10.87 5.09 4.84
N GLU A 140 -11.71 4.81 5.83
CA GLU A 140 -11.96 5.75 6.93
C GLU A 140 -10.70 5.97 7.77
N GLY A 141 -10.00 4.89 8.15
CA GLY A 141 -8.71 4.98 8.83
C GLY A 141 -7.63 5.66 8.00
N ASP A 142 -7.58 5.40 6.70
CA ASP A 142 -6.65 6.06 5.79
C ASP A 142 -6.91 7.57 5.67
N PHE A 143 -8.18 7.99 5.54
CA PHE A 143 -8.54 9.41 5.50
C PHE A 143 -8.25 10.11 6.82
N TYR A 144 -8.54 9.45 7.95
CA TYR A 144 -8.14 9.97 9.26
C TYR A 144 -6.62 10.20 9.32
N ARG A 145 -5.81 9.20 8.94
CA ARG A 145 -4.35 9.29 8.92
C ARG A 145 -3.83 10.34 7.93
N ALA A 146 -4.50 10.51 6.79
CA ALA A 146 -4.19 11.58 5.84
C ALA A 146 -4.45 12.97 6.46
N GLY A 147 -5.51 13.12 7.24
CA GLY A 147 -5.77 14.32 8.05
C GLY A 147 -4.62 14.62 9.00
N LEU A 148 -4.18 13.63 9.77
CA LEU A 148 -3.03 13.81 10.68
C LEU A 148 -1.78 14.29 9.94
N CYS A 149 -1.50 13.73 8.76
CA CYS A 149 -0.36 14.11 7.93
C CYS A 149 -0.52 15.53 7.36
N ALA A 150 -1.70 15.87 6.84
CA ALA A 150 -1.97 17.16 6.22
C ALA A 150 -1.84 18.31 7.23
N ALA A 151 -2.37 18.14 8.45
CA ALA A 151 -2.20 19.11 9.52
C ALA A 151 -0.73 19.34 9.88
N ARG A 152 0.07 18.26 9.97
CA ARG A 152 1.51 18.37 10.26
C ARG A 152 2.28 19.13 9.19
N ILE A 153 1.93 18.92 7.92
CA ILE A 153 2.51 19.66 6.80
C ILE A 153 2.09 21.14 6.91
N ALA A 154 0.80 21.42 7.01
CA ALA A 154 0.26 22.78 7.02
C ALA A 154 0.76 23.64 8.20
N LEU A 155 0.89 23.05 9.40
CA LEU A 155 1.41 23.75 10.58
C LEU A 155 2.92 24.00 10.50
N SER A 156 3.66 23.20 9.73
CA SER A 156 5.11 23.34 9.62
C SER A 156 5.59 24.43 8.67
N GLU A 157 4.70 24.93 7.82
CA GLU A 157 4.99 26.01 6.87
C GLU A 157 4.72 27.41 7.44
N GLN A 158 4.38 27.51 8.73
CA GLN A 158 4.23 28.80 9.38
C GLN A 158 5.60 29.47 9.63
N PRO A 159 5.80 30.74 9.25
CA PRO A 159 6.98 31.48 9.64
C PRO A 159 7.01 31.68 11.16
N GLU A 160 8.12 31.31 11.80
CA GLU A 160 8.37 31.55 13.22
C GLU A 160 8.33 33.07 13.49
N GLY A 161 7.22 33.58 14.01
CA GLY A 161 7.09 35.00 14.41
C GLY A 161 5.76 35.70 14.13
N GLY A 162 4.79 35.05 13.46
CA GLY A 162 3.46 35.62 13.25
C GLY A 162 2.53 35.41 14.45
N GLY A 163 2.42 36.42 15.33
CA GLY A 163 1.65 36.38 16.58
C GLY A 163 0.12 36.35 16.47
N ASN A 164 -0.46 35.72 15.44
CA ASN A 164 -1.90 35.48 15.37
C ASN A 164 -2.20 33.98 15.36
N SER A 165 -2.71 33.54 16.51
CA SER A 165 -3.48 32.34 16.81
C SER A 165 -3.98 31.52 15.60
N GLY A 166 -3.46 30.30 15.46
CA GLY A 166 -4.23 29.13 15.01
C GLY A 166 -4.47 28.90 13.52
N SER A 167 -4.29 29.87 12.63
CA SER A 167 -4.54 29.66 11.19
C SER A 167 -3.33 29.03 10.48
N GLY A 168 -3.19 27.70 10.54
CA GLY A 168 -2.34 26.99 9.58
C GLY A 168 -2.84 27.26 8.17
N GLY A 169 -1.94 27.31 7.16
CA GLY A 169 -2.41 27.56 5.79
C GLY A 169 -3.49 26.54 5.37
N ARG A 170 -4.39 26.94 4.49
CA ARG A 170 -5.60 26.18 4.16
C ARG A 170 -5.24 24.82 3.55
N ILE A 171 -6.02 23.79 3.87
CA ILE A 171 -5.86 22.45 3.28
C ILE A 171 -6.91 22.24 2.21
N LEU A 172 -6.47 21.81 1.02
CA LEU A 172 -7.34 21.40 -0.08
C LEU A 172 -7.48 19.87 -0.08
N PHE A 173 -8.71 19.36 -0.04
CA PHE A 173 -9.01 17.96 -0.25
C PHE A 173 -9.70 17.81 -1.61
N ILE A 174 -8.98 17.22 -2.57
CA ILE A 174 -9.53 16.93 -3.90
C ILE A 174 -10.22 15.56 -3.84
N THR A 175 -11.55 15.58 -3.91
CA THR A 175 -12.43 14.42 -3.86
C THR A 175 -12.47 13.74 -5.23
N GLY A 176 -12.22 12.44 -5.27
CA GLY A 176 -12.58 11.59 -6.42
C GLY A 176 -14.04 11.15 -6.36
N ASP A 177 -14.47 10.36 -7.35
CA ASP A 177 -15.87 9.95 -7.58
C ASP A 177 -16.52 9.12 -6.45
N LEU A 178 -15.76 8.71 -5.43
CA LEU A 178 -16.20 7.75 -4.41
C LEU A 178 -15.90 8.19 -2.96
N ILE A 179 -16.05 9.48 -2.65
CA ILE A 179 -15.87 10.02 -1.29
C ILE A 179 -17.22 10.23 -0.59
N THR A 180 -17.45 9.52 0.52
CA THR A 180 -18.66 9.64 1.35
C THR A 180 -18.53 10.77 2.38
N ARG A 181 -19.63 11.11 3.06
CA ARG A 181 -19.63 12.03 4.20
C ARG A 181 -18.74 11.52 5.35
N ALA A 182 -18.80 10.23 5.66
CA ALA A 182 -18.00 9.61 6.71
C ALA A 182 -16.49 9.76 6.44
N HIS A 183 -16.05 9.62 5.19
CA HIS A 183 -14.66 9.87 4.80
C HIS A 183 -14.22 11.32 5.09
N ARG A 184 -15.06 12.31 4.78
CA ARG A 184 -14.78 13.73 5.04
C ARG A 184 -14.71 14.03 6.54
N GLU A 185 -15.59 13.41 7.33
CA GLU A 185 -15.62 13.53 8.78
C GLU A 185 -14.36 12.90 9.42
N SER A 186 -13.97 11.69 8.98
CA SER A 186 -12.74 11.03 9.42
C SER A 186 -11.49 11.86 9.11
N PHE A 187 -11.39 12.42 7.90
CA PHE A 187 -10.29 13.34 7.55
C PHE A 187 -10.26 14.57 8.47
N SER A 188 -11.42 15.21 8.66
CA SER A 188 -11.54 16.40 9.51
C SER A 188 -11.22 16.12 10.98
N ARG A 189 -11.57 14.92 11.48
CA ARG A 189 -11.18 14.46 12.82
C ARG A 189 -9.66 14.35 12.95
N GLY A 190 -8.98 13.78 11.95
CA GLY A 190 -7.52 13.70 11.92
C GLY A 190 -6.83 15.07 11.94
N LEU A 191 -7.41 16.09 11.29
CA LEU A 191 -6.89 17.45 11.38
C LEU A 191 -6.97 18.00 12.81
N LYS A 192 -8.14 17.90 13.43
CA LYS A 192 -8.40 18.40 14.80
C LYS A 192 -7.52 17.73 15.84
N ASP A 193 -7.29 16.42 15.72
CA ASP A 193 -6.43 15.67 16.65
C ASP A 193 -4.95 16.09 16.58
N GLN A 194 -4.55 16.83 15.53
CA GLN A 194 -3.24 17.46 15.43
C GLN A 194 -3.24 18.95 15.81
N GLY A 195 -4.35 19.47 16.32
CA GLY A 195 -4.51 20.88 16.68
C GLY A 195 -4.70 21.81 15.47
N TYR A 196 -5.20 21.29 14.35
CA TYR A 196 -5.58 22.11 13.19
C TYR A 196 -7.08 22.40 13.23
N ASP A 197 -7.42 23.64 13.58
CA ASP A 197 -8.82 24.06 13.83
C ASP A 197 -9.56 24.52 12.56
N GLU A 198 -8.85 24.80 11.47
CA GLU A 198 -9.49 25.23 10.23
C GLU A 198 -10.19 24.07 9.51
N MET A 199 -11.32 24.38 8.87
CA MET A 199 -12.02 23.41 8.03
C MET A 199 -11.32 23.27 6.67
N PRO A 200 -11.04 22.03 6.21
CA PRO A 200 -10.47 21.82 4.90
C PRO A 200 -11.47 22.19 3.79
N ARG A 201 -10.96 22.63 2.65
CA ARG A 201 -11.77 22.88 1.46
C ARG A 201 -11.88 21.59 0.66
N PHE A 202 -13.10 21.08 0.51
CA PHE A 202 -13.38 19.94 -0.37
C PHE A 202 -13.69 20.44 -1.78
N ALA A 203 -13.06 19.85 -2.79
CA ALA A 203 -13.28 20.18 -4.19
C ALA A 203 -13.27 18.91 -5.04
N ASP A 204 -14.21 18.79 -5.98
CA ASP A 204 -14.29 17.62 -6.85
C ASP A 204 -13.18 17.59 -7.91
N ALA A 205 -12.81 16.38 -8.33
CA ALA A 205 -11.86 16.17 -9.42
C ALA A 205 -12.33 16.89 -10.70
N GLY A 206 -11.42 17.64 -11.34
CA GLY A 206 -11.74 18.44 -12.53
C GLY A 206 -12.27 19.86 -12.25
N GLY A 207 -12.46 20.24 -10.99
CA GLY A 207 -12.81 21.61 -10.61
C GLY A 207 -11.74 22.65 -11.03
N ASN A 208 -12.17 23.90 -11.22
CA ASN A 208 -11.23 24.99 -11.49
C ASN A 208 -10.54 25.42 -10.18
N PHE A 209 -9.22 25.25 -10.13
CA PHE A 209 -8.39 25.53 -8.95
C PHE A 209 -7.73 26.93 -8.99
N THR A 210 -8.09 27.78 -9.95
CA THR A 210 -7.60 29.17 -10.01
C THR A 210 -8.12 29.99 -8.81
N GLY A 211 -7.24 30.73 -8.13
CA GLY A 211 -7.61 31.58 -6.99
C GLY A 211 -7.47 30.94 -5.60
N LEU A 212 -6.81 29.79 -5.52
CA LEU A 212 -6.49 29.12 -4.25
C LEU A 212 -5.26 29.75 -3.56
N SER A 213 -5.35 31.04 -3.19
CA SER A 213 -4.33 31.69 -2.39
C SER A 213 -4.30 31.11 -0.97
N GLY A 214 -3.10 30.81 -0.46
CA GLY A 214 -2.90 30.37 0.93
C GLY A 214 -3.19 28.90 1.20
N ILE A 215 -3.13 28.03 0.18
CA ILE A 215 -3.13 26.57 0.40
C ILE A 215 -1.72 26.12 0.79
N SER A 216 -1.60 25.39 1.90
CA SER A 216 -0.32 24.83 2.37
C SER A 216 -0.19 23.32 2.14
N CYS A 217 -1.29 22.63 1.85
CA CYS A 217 -1.25 21.21 1.53
C CYS A 217 -2.46 20.83 0.69
N ALA A 218 -2.25 19.96 -0.31
CA ALA A 218 -3.31 19.28 -1.03
C ALA A 218 -3.33 17.78 -0.69
N VAL A 219 -4.53 17.21 -0.64
CA VAL A 219 -4.76 15.77 -0.52
C VAL A 219 -5.52 15.33 -1.76
N MET A 220 -5.00 14.33 -2.46
CA MET A 220 -5.54 13.87 -3.73
C MET A 220 -5.92 12.41 -3.65
N THR A 221 -7.21 12.16 -3.87
CA THR A 221 -7.83 10.82 -3.85
C THR A 221 -8.25 10.34 -5.23
N ALA A 222 -8.04 11.18 -6.25
CA ALA A 222 -8.30 10.88 -7.66
C ALA A 222 -7.19 10.00 -8.26
N PRO A 223 -7.46 9.31 -9.38
CA PRO A 223 -6.44 8.57 -10.11
C PRO A 223 -5.18 9.40 -10.36
N ALA A 224 -4.03 8.74 -10.32
CA ALA A 224 -2.72 9.36 -10.44
C ALA A 224 -2.53 10.21 -11.71
N GLU A 225 -3.23 9.89 -12.79
CA GLU A 225 -3.23 10.65 -14.04
C GLU A 225 -3.72 12.10 -13.86
N PHE A 226 -4.74 12.30 -13.01
CA PHE A 226 -5.23 13.65 -12.68
C PHE A 226 -4.20 14.49 -11.93
N TYR A 227 -3.19 13.87 -11.32
CA TYR A 227 -2.08 14.58 -10.70
C TYR A 227 -1.02 15.00 -11.72
N LEU A 228 -0.72 14.15 -12.71
CA LEU A 228 0.29 14.44 -13.73
C LEU A 228 -0.05 15.68 -14.56
N ASP A 229 -1.34 15.97 -14.72
CA ASP A 229 -1.83 17.14 -15.46
C ASP A 229 -1.86 18.44 -14.63
N LYS A 230 -1.48 18.40 -13.35
CA LYS A 230 -1.57 19.54 -12.44
C LYS A 230 -0.18 20.01 -12.03
N ASP A 231 0.18 21.21 -12.46
CA ASP A 231 1.40 21.90 -12.03
C ASP A 231 1.22 22.51 -10.62
N LEU A 232 1.03 21.64 -9.62
CA LEU A 232 0.90 22.04 -8.22
C LEU A 232 2.29 22.30 -7.65
N THR A 233 2.51 23.51 -7.12
CA THR A 233 3.77 23.90 -6.45
C THR A 233 3.73 23.73 -4.93
N ILE A 234 2.63 23.18 -4.40
CA ILE A 234 2.35 23.01 -2.96
C ILE A 234 2.56 21.55 -2.54
N PRO A 235 2.87 21.26 -1.26
CA PRO A 235 2.94 19.89 -0.76
C PRO A 235 1.68 19.05 -1.06
N VAL A 236 1.88 17.81 -1.50
CA VAL A 236 0.79 16.89 -1.85
C VAL A 236 0.87 15.58 -1.06
N ILE A 237 -0.27 15.14 -0.56
CA ILE A 237 -0.53 13.78 -0.09
C ILE A 237 -1.34 13.06 -1.18
N LEU A 238 -0.82 11.92 -1.65
CA LEU A 238 -1.38 11.21 -2.79
C LEU A 238 -1.86 9.81 -2.38
N PHE A 239 -3.10 9.47 -2.71
CA PHE A 239 -3.59 8.10 -2.61
C PHE A 239 -3.32 7.41 -3.95
N SER A 240 -2.24 6.64 -3.99
CA SER A 240 -1.78 6.01 -5.22
C SER A 240 -0.75 4.95 -4.91
N TRP A 241 -0.53 4.08 -5.88
CA TRP A 241 0.50 3.07 -5.89
C TRP A 241 1.64 3.41 -6.86
N LEU A 242 1.63 4.58 -7.52
CA LEU A 242 2.71 5.03 -8.41
C LEU A 242 4.09 4.92 -7.76
N ASP A 243 5.10 4.60 -8.57
CA ASP A 243 6.50 4.70 -8.15
C ASP A 243 6.79 6.13 -7.67
N PRO A 244 7.26 6.34 -6.43
CA PRO A 244 7.70 7.65 -5.97
C PRO A 244 8.65 8.32 -6.98
N ALA A 245 9.53 7.59 -7.64
CA ALA A 245 10.45 8.13 -8.63
C ALA A 245 9.75 8.76 -9.85
N ALA A 246 8.51 8.36 -10.15
CA ALA A 246 7.68 8.92 -11.22
C ALA A 246 6.75 10.05 -10.76
N THR A 247 6.78 10.43 -9.48
CA THR A 247 5.97 11.51 -8.91
C THR A 247 6.80 12.79 -8.74
N ALA A 248 6.15 13.96 -8.86
CA ALA A 248 6.83 15.24 -8.69
C ALA A 248 7.29 15.47 -7.23
N ARG A 249 8.20 16.42 -7.03
CA ARG A 249 8.87 16.67 -5.75
C ARG A 249 7.91 17.15 -4.65
N GLU A 250 6.78 17.66 -5.07
CA GLU A 250 5.70 18.19 -4.26
C GLU A 250 4.95 17.07 -3.54
N VAL A 251 4.90 15.86 -4.09
CA VAL A 251 4.38 14.68 -3.38
C VAL A 251 5.28 14.37 -2.20
N LYS A 252 4.74 14.51 -0.99
CA LYS A 252 5.45 14.27 0.28
C LYS A 252 5.11 12.92 0.88
N VAL A 253 3.85 12.50 0.74
CA VAL A 253 3.32 11.28 1.33
C VAL A 253 2.48 10.54 0.30
N ILE A 254 2.69 9.23 0.20
CA ILE A 254 1.86 8.33 -0.62
C ILE A 254 1.15 7.33 0.28
N PHE A 255 -0.17 7.20 0.13
CA PHE A 255 -0.98 6.13 0.68
C PHE A 255 -1.08 5.03 -0.37
N ASP A 256 -0.25 3.99 -0.21
CA ASP A 256 -0.10 2.86 -1.11
C ASP A 256 -1.05 1.74 -0.69
N ASP A 257 -2.13 1.56 -1.45
CA ASP A 257 -3.12 0.49 -1.34
C ASP A 257 -2.90 -0.64 -2.36
N SER A 258 -1.71 -0.70 -2.97
CA SER A 258 -1.40 -1.70 -3.98
C SER A 258 -1.49 -3.14 -3.48
N PRO A 259 -1.58 -4.12 -4.39
CA PRO A 259 -1.42 -5.53 -4.06
C PRO A 259 -0.16 -5.85 -3.23
N TRP A 260 0.93 -5.09 -3.42
CA TRP A 260 2.16 -5.26 -2.65
C TRP A 260 2.07 -4.73 -1.23
N ALA A 261 1.31 -3.66 -1.01
CA ALA A 261 1.10 -3.08 0.31
C ALA A 261 0.24 -3.99 1.19
N LEU A 262 -0.83 -4.55 0.63
CA LEU A 262 -1.84 -5.31 1.36
C LEU A 262 -1.53 -6.83 1.41
N GLY A 263 -0.83 -7.36 0.41
CA GLY A 263 -0.79 -8.80 0.14
C GLY A 263 -0.26 -9.69 1.27
N VAL A 264 0.71 -9.25 2.07
CA VAL A 264 1.23 -10.07 3.19
C VAL A 264 0.18 -10.28 4.28
N GLU A 265 -0.50 -9.20 4.69
CA GLU A 265 -1.52 -9.30 5.72
C GLU A 265 -2.76 -10.00 5.17
N THR A 266 -3.12 -9.78 3.90
CA THR A 266 -4.17 -10.57 3.23
C THR A 266 -3.90 -12.07 3.29
N VAL A 267 -2.70 -12.53 2.95
CA VAL A 267 -2.39 -13.98 3.00
C VAL A 267 -2.55 -14.51 4.43
N LYS A 268 -2.11 -13.77 5.44
CA LYS A 268 -2.26 -14.18 6.85
C LYS A 268 -3.74 -14.26 7.24
N MET A 269 -4.55 -13.29 6.83
CA MET A 269 -5.99 -13.26 7.08
C MET A 269 -6.70 -14.44 6.41
N LEU A 270 -6.41 -14.71 5.14
CA LEU A 270 -6.96 -15.85 4.39
C LEU A 270 -6.70 -17.18 5.11
N VAL A 271 -5.49 -17.35 5.64
CA VAL A 271 -5.09 -18.58 6.35
C VAL A 271 -5.76 -18.69 7.72
N ARG A 272 -6.07 -17.57 8.37
CA ARG A 272 -6.76 -17.51 9.66
C ARG A 272 -8.28 -17.54 9.55
N GLY A 273 -8.83 -17.31 8.35
CA GLY A 273 -10.28 -17.14 8.15
C GLY A 273 -10.81 -15.80 8.67
N GLU A 274 -9.97 -14.77 8.71
CA GLU A 274 -10.34 -13.43 9.20
C GLU A 274 -10.68 -12.49 8.04
N THR A 275 -11.66 -11.61 8.22
CA THR A 275 -12.00 -10.55 7.26
C THR A 275 -12.09 -9.21 7.96
N VAL A 276 -11.01 -8.44 7.89
CA VAL A 276 -10.90 -7.08 8.45
C VAL A 276 -10.37 -6.14 7.37
N PRO A 277 -10.85 -4.89 7.29
CA PRO A 277 -10.26 -3.90 6.43
C PRO A 277 -8.77 -3.71 6.73
N LEU A 278 -7.95 -3.53 5.70
CA LEU A 278 -6.52 -3.33 5.85
C LEU A 278 -6.15 -1.87 5.57
N PRO A 279 -5.34 -1.23 6.43
CA PRO A 279 -4.88 0.14 6.19
C PRO A 279 -3.88 0.18 5.03
N SER A 280 -3.91 1.26 4.24
CA SER A 280 -2.88 1.52 3.23
C SER A 280 -1.50 1.67 3.87
N LYS A 281 -0.46 1.29 3.12
CA LYS A 281 0.93 1.52 3.53
C LYS A 281 1.30 2.98 3.27
N ILE A 282 1.76 3.68 4.30
CA ILE A 282 2.15 5.08 4.17
C ILE A 282 3.64 5.17 3.81
N LEU A 283 3.95 5.90 2.73
CA LEU A 283 5.31 6.19 2.27
C LEU A 283 5.59 7.69 2.45
N ALA A 284 6.31 8.07 3.50
CA ALA A 284 6.78 9.44 3.70
C ALA A 284 8.16 9.64 3.04
N LEU A 285 8.21 10.45 1.99
CA LEU A 285 9.36 10.59 1.08
C LEU A 285 10.42 11.54 1.66
N LYS A 286 11.37 10.97 2.41
CA LYS A 286 12.33 11.70 3.26
C LYS A 286 13.04 12.86 2.55
N ASP A 287 13.53 12.63 1.34
CA ASP A 287 14.28 13.56 0.50
C ASP A 287 13.44 14.75 0.00
N ARG A 288 12.11 14.69 0.18
CA ARG A 288 11.16 15.72 -0.27
C ARG A 288 10.67 16.64 0.84
N PHE A 289 11.07 16.37 2.08
CA PHE A 289 10.81 17.27 3.20
C PHE A 289 12.01 18.18 3.43
N ALA A 290 11.79 19.50 3.43
CA ALA A 290 12.81 20.45 3.86
C ALA A 290 13.11 20.29 5.37
N ASN A 291 12.07 20.09 6.17
CA ASN A 291 12.19 19.88 7.61
C ASN A 291 12.15 18.38 7.98
N THR A 292 13.30 17.84 8.39
CA THR A 292 13.41 16.42 8.78
C THR A 292 12.58 16.07 10.04
N ARG A 293 12.26 17.04 10.89
CA ARG A 293 11.40 16.82 12.07
C ARG A 293 9.97 16.50 11.63
N VAL A 294 9.43 17.26 10.68
CA VAL A 294 8.09 17.03 10.10
C VAL A 294 8.00 15.64 9.49
N TRP A 295 9.02 15.21 8.74
CA TRP A 295 9.08 13.86 8.20
C TRP A 295 9.05 12.78 9.30
N ARG A 296 9.82 12.95 10.39
CA ARG A 296 9.82 12.01 11.52
C ARG A 296 8.46 11.97 12.22
N ASP A 297 7.85 13.12 12.42
CA ASP A 297 6.55 13.24 13.08
C ASP A 297 5.46 12.58 12.24
N ILE A 298 5.42 12.86 10.93
CA ILE A 298 4.53 12.16 9.98
C ILE A 298 4.77 10.66 10.04
N LYS A 299 6.03 10.21 9.99
CA LYS A 299 6.35 8.78 10.06
C LYS A 299 5.87 8.16 11.38
N LYS A 300 5.97 8.86 12.51
CA LYS A 300 5.50 8.37 13.82
C LYS A 300 3.97 8.29 13.87
N THR A 301 3.30 9.36 13.43
CA THR A 301 1.84 9.48 13.45
C THR A 301 1.17 8.52 12.45
N ALA A 302 1.79 8.29 11.30
CA ALA A 302 1.35 7.35 10.27
C ALA A 302 1.52 5.87 10.64
N LEU A 303 2.45 5.56 11.56
CA LEU A 303 2.81 4.19 11.98
C LEU A 303 2.20 3.78 13.32
N ALA A 304 1.46 4.66 14.01
CA ALA A 304 0.72 4.27 15.20
C ALA A 304 -0.34 3.24 14.79
N LYS A 305 -0.13 1.98 15.22
CA LYS A 305 -0.98 0.84 14.85
C LYS A 305 -2.33 0.83 15.58
N ASP A 306 -2.45 1.63 16.64
CA ASP A 306 -3.60 1.65 17.53
C ASP A 306 -4.28 3.01 17.41
N ILE A 307 -5.11 3.17 16.38
CA ILE A 307 -6.05 4.29 16.29
C ILE A 307 -7.43 3.65 16.24
N HIS A 308 -8.00 3.46 17.43
CA HIS A 308 -9.36 2.96 17.67
C HIS A 308 -10.26 4.11 18.06
#